data_AF-A0A971HIH1-F1
#
_entry.id   AF-A0A971HIH1-F1
#
_cell.length_a   1.000
_cell.length_b   1.000
_cell.length_c   1.000
_cell.angle_alpha   90.00
_cell.angle_beta   90.00
_cell.angle_gamma   90.00
#
_symmetry.space_group_name_H-M   'P 1'
#
loop_
_entity.id
_entity.type
_entity.pdbx_description
1 polymer ?
#
loop_
_entity_poly.entity_id
_entity_poly.type
_entity_poly.pdbx_seq_one_letter_code
_entity_poly.pdbx_strand_id
1 'polypeptide(L)'
;MKKEIIINANNLNTRLPNSFGDYFNSLSSSGKEDYIIMYKACTNLLIKYLKYSFNLDEYEKSMMDNKIKPIEETEMDIYQYLSSNELKYFYIRNNLNIELLDNNDKELLLSIKDGSISNEKNSVFIENNYERLIKNQINDESHTILGPNSSNYIVPVNTLVLGFRYDEYIKRPNQTDEEWSKEREKIEGNNELLFYYMKKTFENTIHKPIEIIKYDEFSVNKKDEIEDKVNSK
;
A
#
# COMPACT_ATOMS: atom_id res chain seq x y z
N MET A 1 19.22 -4.20 -8.53
CA MET A 1 18.45 -5.00 -9.52
C MET A 1 17.02 -5.00 -9.03
N LYS A 2 16.05 -4.44 -9.78
CA LYS A 2 14.64 -4.45 -9.34
C LYS A 2 14.12 -5.89 -9.42
N LYS A 3 13.45 -6.34 -8.36
CA LYS A 3 12.87 -7.69 -8.31
C LYS A 3 11.57 -7.70 -9.09
N GLU A 4 11.29 -8.77 -9.83
CA GLU A 4 9.99 -8.96 -10.43
C GLU A 4 8.97 -9.27 -9.33
N ILE A 5 7.97 -8.40 -9.17
CA ILE A 5 6.83 -8.66 -8.25
C ILE A 5 5.89 -9.64 -8.95
N ILE A 6 5.66 -10.81 -8.36
CA ILE A 6 4.77 -11.84 -8.90
C ILE A 6 3.47 -11.83 -8.07
N ILE A 7 2.32 -11.76 -8.75
CA ILE A 7 1.00 -11.74 -8.10
C ILE A 7 0.10 -12.69 -8.88
N ASN A 8 -0.63 -13.52 -8.15
CA ASN A 8 -1.65 -14.40 -8.71
C ASN A 8 -3.06 -13.94 -8.26
N ALA A 9 -4.09 -14.58 -8.81
CA ALA A 9 -5.48 -14.27 -8.49
C ALA A 9 -5.80 -14.47 -7.00
N ASN A 10 -5.18 -15.45 -6.33
CA ASN A 10 -5.41 -15.74 -4.91
C ASN A 10 -4.89 -14.60 -4.03
N ASN A 11 -3.69 -14.08 -4.31
CA ASN A 11 -3.16 -12.94 -3.55
C ASN A 11 -4.04 -11.70 -3.74
N LEU A 12 -4.59 -11.49 -4.94
CA LEU A 12 -5.38 -10.31 -5.27
C LEU A 12 -6.80 -10.33 -4.70
N ASN A 13 -7.41 -11.51 -4.50
CA ASN A 13 -8.76 -11.64 -3.93
C ASN A 13 -8.92 -10.93 -2.57
N THR A 14 -7.85 -10.76 -1.80
CA THR A 14 -7.86 -10.04 -0.52
C THR A 14 -7.76 -8.51 -0.66
N ARG A 15 -7.49 -8.01 -1.88
CA ARG A 15 -7.38 -6.60 -2.23
C ARG A 15 -8.50 -6.11 -3.14
N LEU A 16 -9.35 -7.00 -3.64
CA LEU A 16 -10.53 -6.58 -4.38
C LEU A 16 -11.38 -5.73 -3.44
N PRO A 17 -11.80 -4.51 -3.84
CA PRO A 17 -12.83 -3.82 -3.11
C PRO A 17 -14.03 -4.77 -2.94
N ASN A 18 -14.63 -4.85 -1.74
CA ASN A 18 -15.66 -5.87 -1.46
C ASN A 18 -16.83 -5.82 -2.45
N SER A 19 -17.06 -4.67 -3.10
CA SER A 19 -18.08 -4.46 -4.14
C SER A 19 -17.73 -5.07 -5.51
N PHE A 20 -16.47 -5.43 -5.77
CA PHE A 20 -16.01 -5.93 -7.08
C PHE A 20 -15.45 -7.35 -7.05
N GLY A 21 -15.56 -8.05 -5.92
CA GLY A 21 -15.22 -9.47 -5.81
C GLY A 21 -15.96 -10.33 -6.85
N ASP A 22 -17.27 -10.11 -6.99
CA ASP A 22 -18.10 -10.83 -7.96
C ASP A 22 -17.73 -10.48 -9.41
N TYR A 23 -17.39 -9.21 -9.67
CA TYR A 23 -16.92 -8.78 -10.98
C TYR A 23 -15.64 -9.54 -11.37
N PHE A 24 -14.60 -9.51 -10.53
CA PHE A 24 -13.35 -10.21 -10.81
C PHE A 24 -13.57 -11.72 -11.00
N ASN A 25 -14.41 -12.34 -10.16
CA ASN A 25 -14.70 -13.76 -10.24
C ASN A 25 -15.46 -14.16 -11.52
N SER A 26 -16.26 -13.24 -12.07
CA SER A 26 -16.98 -13.43 -13.34
C SER A 26 -16.10 -13.37 -14.59
N LEU A 27 -14.88 -12.85 -14.49
CA LEU A 27 -13.96 -12.74 -15.62
C LEU A 27 -13.46 -14.11 -16.09
N SER A 28 -13.21 -14.23 -17.40
CA SER A 28 -12.47 -15.36 -17.97
C SER A 28 -11.04 -15.41 -17.43
N SER A 29 -10.33 -16.52 -17.63
CA SER A 29 -8.93 -16.65 -17.22
C SER A 29 -8.06 -15.53 -17.80
N SER A 30 -8.21 -15.23 -19.10
CA SER A 30 -7.50 -14.12 -19.75
C SER A 30 -7.91 -12.75 -19.16
N GLY A 31 -9.19 -12.57 -18.85
CA GLY A 31 -9.66 -11.33 -18.22
C GLY A 31 -9.09 -11.11 -16.81
N LYS A 32 -8.90 -12.19 -16.04
CA LYS A 32 -8.23 -12.13 -14.73
C LYS A 32 -6.75 -11.78 -14.86
N GLU A 33 -6.07 -12.32 -15.87
CA GLU A 33 -4.67 -11.97 -16.18
C GLU A 33 -4.54 -10.48 -16.52
N ASP A 34 -5.37 -9.98 -17.43
CA ASP A 34 -5.43 -8.57 -17.80
C ASP A 34 -5.71 -7.67 -16.58
N TYR A 35 -6.65 -8.08 -15.72
CA TYR A 35 -6.96 -7.38 -14.48
C TYR A 35 -5.75 -7.27 -13.56
N ILE A 36 -5.02 -8.39 -13.35
CA ILE A 36 -3.81 -8.42 -12.51
C ILE A 36 -2.74 -7.50 -13.10
N ILE A 37 -2.54 -7.50 -14.42
CA ILE A 37 -1.59 -6.62 -15.11
C ILE A 37 -1.95 -5.16 -14.86
N MET A 38 -3.22 -4.78 -15.08
CA MET A 38 -3.69 -3.42 -14.86
C MET A 38 -3.54 -2.99 -13.40
N TYR A 39 -3.89 -3.86 -12.45
CA TYR A 39 -3.79 -3.58 -11.02
C TYR A 39 -2.34 -3.31 -10.60
N LYS A 40 -1.40 -4.13 -11.08
CA LYS A 40 0.04 -3.96 -10.84
C LYS A 40 0.56 -2.65 -11.45
N ALA A 41 0.21 -2.39 -12.71
CA ALA A 41 0.60 -1.16 -13.39
C ALA A 41 0.08 0.06 -12.63
N CYS A 42 -1.20 0.09 -12.30
CA CYS A 42 -1.84 1.18 -11.56
C CYS A 42 -1.21 1.40 -10.18
N THR A 43 -0.99 0.32 -9.43
CA THR A 43 -0.33 0.39 -8.11
C THR A 43 1.07 0.99 -8.22
N ASN A 44 1.88 0.51 -9.18
CA ASN A 44 3.23 1.01 -9.40
C ASN A 44 3.25 2.49 -9.80
N LEU A 45 2.33 2.89 -10.68
CA LEU A 45 2.20 4.28 -11.08
C LEU A 45 1.83 5.17 -9.88
N LEU A 46 0.86 4.75 -9.08
CA LEU A 46 0.44 5.51 -7.90
C LEU A 46 1.57 5.61 -6.87
N ILE A 47 2.26 4.51 -6.55
CA ILE A 47 3.38 4.53 -5.60
C ILE A 47 4.45 5.54 -6.02
N LYS A 48 4.85 5.51 -7.29
CA LYS A 48 5.91 6.41 -7.77
C LYS A 48 5.44 7.87 -7.84
N TYR A 49 4.18 8.11 -8.20
CA TYR A 49 3.59 9.45 -8.12
C TYR A 49 3.63 9.99 -6.69
N LEU A 50 3.18 9.20 -5.71
CA LEU A 50 3.21 9.59 -4.30
C LEU A 50 4.64 9.78 -3.82
N LYS A 51 5.52 8.82 -4.12
CA LYS A 51 6.95 8.87 -3.80
C LYS A 51 7.60 10.17 -4.25
N TYR A 52 7.33 10.61 -5.48
CA TYR A 52 7.84 11.86 -6.03
C TYR A 52 7.15 13.09 -5.38
N SER A 53 5.82 13.12 -5.38
CA SER A 53 5.03 14.27 -4.90
C SER A 53 5.25 14.57 -3.41
N PHE A 54 5.60 13.54 -2.65
CA PHE A 54 5.76 13.59 -1.20
C PHE A 54 7.19 13.40 -0.72
N ASN A 55 8.14 13.27 -1.64
CA ASN A 55 9.54 13.04 -1.35
C ASN A 55 9.76 11.87 -0.37
N LEU A 56 9.08 10.74 -0.61
CA LEU A 56 9.12 9.59 0.31
C LEU A 56 10.51 8.98 0.45
N ASP A 57 11.41 9.21 -0.51
CA ASP A 57 12.81 8.79 -0.43
C ASP A 57 13.56 9.40 0.77
N GLU A 58 13.26 10.65 1.16
CA GLU A 58 13.89 11.26 2.33
C GLU A 58 13.47 10.57 3.63
N TYR A 59 12.20 10.19 3.72
CA TYR A 59 11.68 9.48 4.87
C TYR A 59 12.21 8.05 4.96
N GLU A 60 12.25 7.34 3.83
CA GLU A 60 12.88 6.01 3.73
C GLU A 60 14.35 6.05 4.15
N LYS A 61 15.08 7.09 3.73
CA LYS A 61 16.47 7.30 4.14
C LYS A 61 16.58 7.57 5.64
N SER A 62 15.75 8.45 6.19
CA SER A 62 15.72 8.75 7.63
C SER A 62 15.50 7.48 8.47
N MET A 63 14.59 6.60 8.05
CA MET A 63 14.38 5.30 8.73
C MET A 63 15.65 4.44 8.74
N MET A 64 16.31 4.32 7.58
CA MET A 64 17.56 3.56 7.47
C MET A 64 18.68 4.16 8.32
N ASP A 65 18.82 5.49 8.34
CA ASP A 65 19.83 6.20 9.13
C ASP A 65 19.59 6.02 10.64
N ASN A 66 18.32 5.91 11.05
CA ASN A 66 17.93 5.56 12.43
C ASN A 66 18.04 4.06 12.75
N LYS A 67 18.60 3.25 11.84
CA LYS A 67 18.77 1.79 11.99
C LYS A 67 17.46 1.05 12.20
N ILE A 68 16.34 1.63 11.76
CA ILE A 68 15.07 0.93 11.67
C ILE A 68 15.22 -0.03 10.49
N LYS A 69 14.83 -1.28 10.68
CA LYS A 69 14.94 -2.32 9.64
C LYS A 69 13.56 -2.57 9.03
N PRO A 70 13.47 -2.63 7.69
CA PRO A 70 12.22 -3.02 7.06
C PRO A 70 11.89 -4.47 7.43
N ILE A 71 10.61 -4.80 7.37
CA ILE A 71 10.18 -6.20 7.54
C ILE A 71 10.75 -7.09 6.42
N GLU A 72 10.93 -8.37 6.72
CA GLU A 72 11.33 -9.34 5.73
C GLU A 72 10.18 -9.64 4.75
N GLU A 73 10.52 -10.04 3.53
CA GLU A 73 9.53 -10.29 2.47
C GLU A 73 8.52 -11.39 2.86
N THR A 74 8.96 -12.41 3.59
CA THR A 74 8.12 -13.50 4.08
C THR A 74 7.08 -13.04 5.11
N GLU A 75 7.24 -11.83 5.65
CA GLU A 75 6.33 -11.25 6.64
C GLU A 75 5.47 -10.13 6.05
N MET A 76 5.67 -9.79 4.76
CA MET A 76 4.88 -8.80 4.05
C MET A 76 3.49 -9.33 3.74
N ASP A 77 2.49 -8.46 3.93
CA ASP A 77 1.23 -8.65 3.24
C ASP A 77 1.34 -8.22 1.76
N ILE A 78 0.28 -8.44 1.00
CA ILE A 78 0.25 -8.12 -0.44
C ILE A 78 0.34 -6.62 -0.74
N TYR A 79 -0.08 -5.73 0.17
CA TYR A 79 0.04 -4.27 -0.02
C TYR A 79 1.50 -3.83 0.11
N GLN A 80 2.18 -4.37 1.12
CA GLN A 80 3.58 -4.15 1.39
C GLN A 80 4.45 -4.72 0.27
N TYR A 81 4.18 -5.96 -0.13
CA TYR A 81 4.91 -6.64 -1.19
C TYR A 81 4.83 -5.87 -2.52
N LEU A 82 3.65 -5.36 -2.88
CA LEU A 82 3.45 -4.54 -4.07
C LEU A 82 4.22 -3.21 -4.05
N SER A 83 4.49 -2.67 -2.86
CA SER A 83 5.20 -1.39 -2.69
C SER A 83 6.72 -1.57 -2.54
N SER A 84 7.17 -2.77 -2.14
CA SER A 84 8.53 -3.10 -1.71
C SER A 84 9.65 -2.76 -2.70
N ASN A 85 9.34 -2.71 -4.00
CA ASN A 85 10.30 -2.33 -5.03
C ASN A 85 10.66 -0.84 -5.03
N GLU A 86 9.79 0.02 -4.50
CA GLU A 86 9.94 1.47 -4.52
C GLU A 86 10.03 2.09 -3.11
N LEU A 87 9.36 1.48 -2.12
CA LEU A 87 9.28 1.92 -0.72
C LEU A 87 9.37 0.69 0.20
N LYS A 88 10.22 0.72 1.22
CA LYS A 88 10.47 -0.40 2.13
C LYS A 88 9.65 -0.32 3.41
N TYR A 89 9.29 0.88 3.86
CA TYR A 89 8.53 1.10 5.09
C TYR A 89 7.10 1.54 4.81
N PHE A 90 6.91 2.36 3.77
CA PHE A 90 5.60 2.87 3.37
C PHE A 90 4.97 2.04 2.25
N TYR A 91 3.64 1.94 2.27
CA TYR A 91 2.87 1.24 1.24
C TYR A 91 1.47 1.81 1.13
N ILE A 92 0.86 1.68 -0.05
CA ILE A 92 -0.52 2.16 -0.27
C ILE A 92 -1.49 1.11 0.29
N ARG A 93 -2.31 1.50 1.26
CA ARG A 93 -3.27 0.60 1.91
C ARG A 93 -4.64 0.58 1.25
N ASN A 94 -4.96 1.57 0.42
CA ASN A 94 -6.22 1.57 -0.31
C ASN A 94 -6.33 0.33 -1.23
N ASN A 95 -7.55 -0.16 -1.40
CA ASN A 95 -7.92 -0.99 -2.54
C ASN A 95 -8.10 -0.08 -3.75
N LEU A 96 -7.60 -0.52 -4.91
CA LEU A 96 -7.69 0.28 -6.14
C LEU A 96 -8.88 -0.20 -6.98
N ASN A 97 -9.83 0.69 -7.23
CA ASN A 97 -11.05 0.43 -7.99
C ASN A 97 -10.80 0.63 -9.49
N ILE A 98 -9.95 -0.21 -10.09
CA ILE A 98 -9.58 -0.11 -11.51
C ILE A 98 -10.78 -0.35 -12.46
N GLU A 99 -11.87 -0.90 -11.95
CA GLU A 99 -13.15 -1.08 -12.65
C GLU A 99 -13.77 0.24 -13.06
N LEU A 100 -13.57 1.30 -12.25
CA LEU A 100 -14.12 2.64 -12.46
C LEU A 100 -13.39 3.44 -13.54
N LEU A 101 -12.26 2.91 -14.03
CA LEU A 101 -11.54 3.48 -15.15
C LEU A 101 -12.32 3.26 -16.45
N ASP A 102 -12.22 4.23 -17.35
CA ASP A 102 -12.75 4.08 -18.70
C ASP A 102 -11.87 3.13 -19.53
N ASN A 103 -12.32 2.80 -20.74
CA ASN A 103 -11.61 1.86 -21.61
C ASN A 103 -10.25 2.40 -22.07
N ASN A 104 -10.11 3.71 -22.27
CA ASN A 104 -8.84 4.31 -22.70
C ASN A 104 -7.78 4.21 -21.59
N ASP A 105 -8.20 4.45 -20.36
CA ASP A 105 -7.37 4.30 -19.16
C ASP A 105 -6.97 2.83 -18.93
N LYS A 106 -7.89 1.89 -19.15
CA LYS A 106 -7.61 0.44 -19.05
C LYS A 106 -6.62 -0.01 -20.13
N GLU A 107 -6.81 0.41 -21.38
CA GLU A 107 -5.87 0.13 -22.48
C GLU A 107 -4.48 0.72 -22.20
N LEU A 108 -4.42 1.93 -21.63
CA LEU A 108 -3.16 2.52 -21.17
C LEU A 108 -2.48 1.60 -20.15
N LEU A 109 -3.18 1.17 -19.11
CA LEU A 109 -2.59 0.30 -18.08
C LEU A 109 -2.09 -1.03 -18.64
N LEU A 110 -2.83 -1.65 -19.56
CA LEU A 110 -2.41 -2.89 -20.25
C LEU A 110 -1.15 -2.69 -21.11
N SER A 111 -0.96 -1.50 -21.68
CA SER A 111 0.22 -1.19 -22.51
C SER A 111 1.50 -0.99 -21.70
N ILE A 112 1.41 -0.78 -20.38
CA ILE A 112 2.55 -0.49 -19.53
C ILE A 112 3.29 -1.80 -19.20
N LYS A 113 4.34 -2.07 -19.97
CA LYS A 113 5.35 -3.07 -19.60
C LYS A 113 6.25 -2.49 -18.51
N ASP A 114 6.34 -3.17 -17.37
CA ASP A 114 7.29 -2.90 -16.26
C ASP A 114 7.07 -1.58 -15.47
N GLY A 115 5.89 -0.98 -15.56
CA GLY A 115 5.48 0.09 -14.66
C GLY A 115 6.31 1.38 -14.72
N SER A 116 7.05 1.65 -15.80
CA SER A 116 7.86 2.87 -15.91
C SER A 116 6.97 4.12 -15.97
N ILE A 117 7.21 5.11 -15.10
CA ILE A 117 6.68 6.49 -15.24
C ILE A 117 7.62 7.31 -16.11
N SER A 118 8.21 6.71 -17.14
CA SER A 118 9.13 7.50 -17.99
C SER A 118 8.38 8.42 -18.95
N ASN A 119 7.04 8.44 -18.91
CA ASN A 119 6.21 9.19 -19.83
C ASN A 119 5.27 10.13 -19.05
N GLU A 120 5.27 11.40 -19.42
CA GLU A 120 4.36 12.46 -18.93
C GLU A 120 2.91 11.99 -18.87
N LYS A 121 2.49 11.19 -19.86
CA LYS A 121 1.16 10.56 -19.93
C LYS A 121 0.81 9.74 -18.67
N ASN A 122 1.77 9.04 -18.08
CA ASN A 122 1.55 8.18 -16.91
C ASN A 122 1.38 9.00 -15.62
N SER A 123 2.10 10.11 -15.50
CA SER A 123 1.92 11.06 -14.38
C SER A 123 0.57 11.75 -14.44
N VAL A 124 0.20 12.26 -15.62
CA VAL A 124 -1.10 12.90 -15.88
C VAL A 124 -2.24 11.92 -15.63
N PHE A 125 -2.08 10.66 -16.04
CA PHE A 125 -3.07 9.61 -15.74
C PHE A 125 -3.32 9.49 -14.23
N ILE A 126 -2.28 9.35 -13.41
CA ILE A 126 -2.47 9.20 -11.95
C ILE A 126 -3.03 10.46 -11.33
N GLU A 127 -2.51 11.63 -11.67
CA GLU A 127 -2.97 12.91 -11.13
C GLU A 127 -4.48 13.11 -11.35
N ASN A 128 -4.99 12.74 -12.53
CA ASN A 128 -6.41 12.86 -12.86
C ASN A 128 -7.28 11.75 -12.25
N ASN A 129 -6.71 10.58 -11.90
CA ASN A 129 -7.48 9.39 -11.58
C ASN A 129 -7.35 8.86 -10.16
N TYR A 130 -6.33 9.25 -9.39
CA TYR A 130 -6.06 8.58 -8.12
C TYR A 130 -7.23 8.68 -7.14
N GLU A 131 -7.96 9.79 -7.09
CA GLU A 131 -9.16 9.93 -6.25
C GLU A 131 -10.25 8.92 -6.61
N ARG A 132 -10.50 8.76 -7.91
CA ARG A 132 -11.44 7.75 -8.42
C ARG A 132 -10.98 6.35 -8.07
N LEU A 133 -9.68 6.08 -8.13
CA LEU A 133 -9.08 4.79 -7.84
C LEU A 133 -9.17 4.42 -6.36
N ILE A 134 -8.95 5.35 -5.44
CA ILE A 134 -8.94 5.06 -3.99
C ILE A 134 -10.33 5.14 -3.33
N LYS A 135 -11.33 5.70 -4.03
CA LYS A 135 -12.68 5.90 -3.48
C LYS A 135 -13.33 4.56 -3.18
N ASN A 136 -13.56 4.29 -1.90
CA ASN A 136 -14.29 3.09 -1.51
C ASN A 136 -15.79 3.28 -1.73
N GLN A 137 -16.40 2.52 -2.66
CA GLN A 137 -17.82 2.67 -3.06
C GLN A 137 -18.77 1.76 -2.28
N ILE A 138 -18.29 1.05 -1.26
CA ILE A 138 -19.02 -0.14 -0.77
C ILE A 138 -20.40 0.17 -0.21
N ASN A 139 -20.71 1.38 0.27
CA ASN A 139 -22.07 1.83 0.63
C ASN A 139 -22.08 3.37 0.74
N ASP A 140 -23.25 4.00 0.97
CA ASP A 140 -23.38 5.41 1.42
C ASP A 140 -22.67 5.72 2.76
N GLU A 141 -21.76 4.84 3.20
CA GLU A 141 -20.94 4.98 4.38
C GLU A 141 -19.87 6.06 4.16
N SER A 142 -19.72 6.90 5.17
CA SER A 142 -18.71 7.96 5.17
C SER A 142 -17.31 7.43 5.49
N HIS A 143 -17.17 6.19 5.98
CA HIS A 143 -15.92 5.61 6.48
C HIS A 143 -15.69 4.16 6.02
N THR A 144 -14.44 3.71 6.09
CA THR A 144 -14.01 2.34 5.81
C THR A 144 -13.03 1.86 6.89
N ILE A 145 -12.99 0.54 7.13
CA ILE A 145 -12.04 -0.11 8.06
C ILE A 145 -10.91 -0.76 7.25
N LEU A 146 -9.65 -0.46 7.57
CA LEU A 146 -8.47 -0.93 6.81
C LEU A 146 -7.51 -1.84 7.61
N GLY A 147 -7.98 -2.37 8.74
CA GLY A 147 -7.25 -3.22 9.66
C GLY A 147 -8.18 -3.96 10.63
N PRO A 148 -7.71 -4.29 11.84
CA PRO A 148 -8.56 -4.81 12.91
C PRO A 148 -9.79 -3.93 13.16
N ASN A 149 -10.85 -4.52 13.71
CA ASN A 149 -12.06 -3.80 14.09
C ASN A 149 -11.81 -2.91 15.31
N SER A 150 -11.14 -1.79 15.07
CA SER A 150 -10.66 -0.79 16.04
C SER A 150 -10.74 0.59 15.42
N SER A 151 -11.01 1.61 16.23
CA SER A 151 -11.11 3.01 15.81
C SER A 151 -9.85 3.54 15.13
N ASN A 152 -8.68 2.95 15.42
CA ASN A 152 -7.40 3.36 14.84
C ASN A 152 -7.27 3.04 13.35
N TYR A 153 -8.17 2.21 12.80
CA TYR A 153 -8.15 1.77 11.40
C TYR A 153 -9.38 2.25 10.62
N ILE A 154 -10.20 3.11 11.21
CA ILE A 154 -11.39 3.70 10.58
C ILE A 154 -11.01 5.03 9.95
N VAL A 155 -11.20 5.16 8.63
CA VAL A 155 -10.88 6.38 7.87
C VAL A 155 -12.02 6.76 6.94
N PRO A 156 -12.17 8.05 6.56
CA PRO A 156 -13.13 8.43 5.54
C PRO A 156 -12.88 7.74 4.20
N VAL A 157 -13.93 7.39 3.44
CA VAL A 157 -13.84 6.58 2.20
C VAL A 157 -13.04 7.19 1.06
N ASN A 158 -12.75 8.49 1.11
CA ASN A 158 -11.98 9.25 0.13
C ASN A 158 -10.56 9.60 0.62
N THR A 159 -10.10 8.95 1.68
CA THR A 159 -8.78 9.20 2.28
C THR A 159 -7.72 8.35 1.60
N LEU A 160 -6.63 8.98 1.19
CA LEU A 160 -5.43 8.26 0.79
C LEU A 160 -4.75 7.71 2.05
N VAL A 161 -4.51 6.41 2.11
CA VAL A 161 -3.92 5.77 3.29
C VAL A 161 -2.56 5.18 2.95
N LEU A 162 -1.55 5.71 3.62
CA LEU A 162 -0.22 5.11 3.65
C LEU A 162 -0.11 4.21 4.88
N GLY A 163 0.04 2.92 4.64
CA GLY A 163 0.49 2.00 5.69
C GLY A 163 1.97 2.23 5.96
N PHE A 164 2.35 2.12 7.23
CA PHE A 164 3.72 2.12 7.68
C PHE A 164 3.99 0.89 8.53
N ARG A 165 5.07 0.17 8.23
CA ARG A 165 5.48 -1.00 9.02
C ARG A 165 6.98 -1.21 8.92
N TYR A 166 7.56 -1.68 10.00
CA TYR A 166 8.97 -2.02 10.14
C TYR A 166 9.08 -3.23 11.08
N ASP A 167 10.27 -3.79 11.18
CA ASP A 167 10.53 -4.89 12.10
C ASP A 167 10.71 -4.34 13.52
N GLU A 168 9.65 -4.47 14.33
CA GLU A 168 9.56 -3.90 15.69
C GLU A 168 10.33 -4.72 16.74
N TYR A 169 10.72 -5.95 16.40
CA TYR A 169 11.26 -6.93 17.34
C TYR A 169 12.74 -7.25 17.12
N ILE A 170 13.42 -6.54 16.20
CA ILE A 170 14.87 -6.67 16.11
C ILE A 170 15.51 -6.22 17.41
N LYS A 171 16.01 -7.21 18.11
CA LYS A 171 16.91 -7.04 19.23
C LYS A 171 18.33 -7.16 18.71
N ARG A 172 19.16 -6.14 18.94
CA ARG A 172 20.57 -6.19 18.54
C ARG A 172 21.30 -7.28 19.32
N PRO A 173 22.36 -7.89 18.76
CA PRO A 173 23.20 -8.82 19.51
C PRO A 173 23.67 -8.15 20.81
N ASN A 174 23.40 -8.79 21.96
CA ASN A 174 23.73 -8.34 23.31
C ASN A 174 22.92 -7.17 23.89
N GLN A 175 21.83 -6.75 23.23
CA GLN A 175 20.91 -5.77 23.82
C GLN A 175 20.11 -6.40 24.96
N THR A 176 19.95 -5.71 26.08
CA THR A 176 19.03 -6.12 27.16
C THR A 176 17.58 -5.80 26.81
N ASP A 177 16.61 -6.40 27.52
CA ASP A 177 15.19 -6.07 27.30
C ASP A 177 14.88 -4.60 27.64
N GLU A 178 15.53 -4.06 28.67
CA GLU A 178 15.36 -2.65 29.06
C GLU A 178 15.91 -1.69 28.00
N GLU A 179 17.08 -1.98 27.45
CA GLU A 179 17.66 -1.17 26.35
C GLU A 179 16.82 -1.26 25.08
N TRP A 180 16.30 -2.46 24.77
CA TRP A 180 15.38 -2.64 23.65
C TRP A 180 14.10 -1.84 23.84
N SER A 181 13.49 -1.89 25.02
CA SER A 181 12.26 -1.13 25.34
C SER A 181 12.47 0.38 25.20
N LYS A 182 13.58 0.92 25.75
CA LYS A 182 13.91 2.35 25.62
C LYS A 182 14.17 2.78 24.18
N GLU A 183 14.85 1.95 23.39
CA GLU A 183 15.10 2.24 21.98
C GLU A 183 13.79 2.18 21.17
N ARG A 184 12.93 1.20 21.44
CA ARG A 184 11.61 1.08 20.83
C ARG A 184 10.73 2.29 21.12
N GLU A 185 10.60 2.69 22.38
CA GLU A 185 9.83 3.88 22.78
C GLU A 185 10.32 5.15 22.06
N LYS A 186 11.64 5.30 21.94
CA LYS A 186 12.24 6.42 21.19
C LYS A 186 11.88 6.39 19.71
N ILE A 187 11.92 5.22 19.08
CA ILE A 187 11.53 5.04 17.68
C ILE A 187 10.05 5.37 17.50
N GLU A 188 9.19 4.90 18.41
CA GLU A 188 7.75 5.16 18.37
C GLU A 188 7.44 6.66 18.46
N GLY A 189 8.03 7.37 19.43
CA GLY A 189 7.86 8.82 19.55
C GLY A 189 8.38 9.61 18.33
N ASN A 190 9.49 9.18 17.74
CA ASN A 190 10.01 9.79 16.52
C ASN A 190 9.08 9.56 15.32
N ASN A 191 8.49 8.36 15.21
CA ASN A 191 7.57 8.01 14.14
C ASN A 191 6.27 8.82 14.22
N GLU A 192 5.71 9.02 15.42
CA GLU A 192 4.50 9.84 15.60
C GLU A 192 4.73 11.29 15.13
N LEU A 193 5.85 11.88 15.53
CA LEU A 193 6.21 13.24 15.12
C LEU A 193 6.43 13.31 13.61
N LEU A 194 7.09 12.30 13.05
CA LEU A 194 7.30 12.20 11.61
C LEU A 194 5.95 12.14 10.86
N PHE A 195 5.04 11.27 11.27
CA PHE A 195 3.74 11.11 10.61
C PHE A 195 2.93 12.40 10.67
N TYR A 196 2.98 13.12 11.81
CA TYR A 196 2.34 14.42 11.92
C TYR A 196 2.86 15.40 10.85
N TYR A 197 4.18 15.53 10.69
CA TYR A 197 4.76 16.43 9.69
C TYR A 197 4.51 15.97 8.26
N MET A 198 4.58 14.66 8.00
CA MET A 198 4.25 14.08 6.70
C MET A 198 2.80 14.40 6.32
N LYS A 199 1.82 14.11 7.19
CA LYS A 199 0.41 14.41 6.95
C LYS A 199 0.21 15.88 6.62
N LYS A 200 0.77 16.79 7.44
CA LYS A 200 0.67 18.23 7.20
C LYS A 200 1.27 18.66 5.86
N THR A 201 2.41 18.09 5.49
CA THR A 201 3.05 18.39 4.21
C THR A 201 2.17 17.92 3.05
N PHE A 202 1.66 16.70 3.13
CA PHE A 202 0.92 16.07 2.05
C PHE A 202 -0.46 16.71 1.84
N GLU A 203 -1.18 17.04 2.92
CA GLU A 203 -2.42 17.80 2.88
C GLU A 203 -2.22 19.16 2.19
N ASN A 204 -1.06 19.80 2.39
CA ASN A 204 -0.72 21.06 1.72
C ASN A 204 -0.34 20.88 0.24
N THR A 205 0.23 19.73 -0.14
CA THR A 205 0.64 19.47 -1.53
C THR A 205 -0.54 19.12 -2.44
N ILE A 206 -1.43 18.23 -1.99
CA ILE A 206 -2.52 17.71 -2.85
C ILE A 206 -3.91 18.20 -2.43
N HIS A 207 -4.04 18.94 -1.32
CA HIS A 207 -5.31 19.44 -0.80
C HIS A 207 -6.37 18.35 -0.57
N LYS A 208 -5.94 17.17 -0.13
CA LYS A 208 -6.82 16.03 0.16
C LYS A 208 -6.48 15.37 1.51
N PRO A 209 -7.47 14.68 2.13
CA PRO A 209 -7.23 13.91 3.34
C PRO A 209 -6.25 12.77 3.09
N ILE A 210 -5.27 12.67 3.97
CA ILE A 210 -4.29 11.58 3.98
C ILE A 210 -4.11 11.07 5.40
N GLU A 211 -4.10 9.75 5.52
CA GLU A 211 -3.81 9.08 6.77
C GLU A 211 -2.57 8.22 6.64
N ILE A 212 -1.79 8.21 7.71
CA ILE A 212 -0.62 7.35 7.87
C ILE A 212 -0.93 6.49 9.08
N ILE A 213 -0.99 5.18 8.85
CA ILE A 213 -1.39 4.20 9.87
C ILE A 213 -0.22 3.25 10.06
N LYS A 214 0.22 3.10 11.32
CA LYS A 214 1.19 2.06 11.70
C LYS A 214 0.48 0.71 11.80
N TYR A 215 1.04 -0.29 11.13
CA TYR A 215 0.61 -1.68 11.21
C TYR A 215 1.68 -2.52 11.88
N ASP A 216 1.25 -3.44 12.72
CA ASP A 216 2.07 -4.48 13.36
C ASP A 216 1.79 -5.86 12.72
N GLU A 217 2.44 -6.90 13.23
CA GLU A 217 2.25 -8.29 12.77
C GLU A 217 0.84 -8.85 13.00
N PHE A 218 0.09 -8.33 13.98
CA PHE A 218 -1.25 -8.82 14.34
C PHE A 218 -2.36 -8.14 13.53
N SER A 219 -2.03 -6.99 12.94
CA SER A 219 -2.96 -6.16 12.16
C SER A 219 -3.02 -6.49 10.67
N VAL A 220 -2.17 -7.42 10.20
CA VAL A 220 -2.07 -7.80 8.78
C VAL A 220 -2.07 -9.33 8.60
N ASN A 221 -2.58 -9.80 7.46
CA ASN A 221 -2.49 -11.21 7.08
C ASN A 221 -1.27 -11.41 6.17
N LYS A 222 -0.39 -12.35 6.52
CA LYS A 222 0.79 -12.67 5.72
C LYS A 222 0.36 -13.25 4.37
N LYS A 223 1.14 -12.97 3.31
CA LYS A 223 0.81 -13.40 1.94
C LYS A 223 0.61 -14.92 1.82
N ASP A 224 1.47 -15.72 2.44
CA ASP A 224 1.45 -17.17 2.30
C ASP A 224 0.27 -17.81 3.08
N GLU A 225 -0.14 -17.21 4.21
CA GLU A 225 -1.33 -17.63 4.97
C GLU A 225 -2.64 -17.42 4.18
N ILE A 226 -2.64 -16.50 3.20
CA ILE A 226 -3.80 -16.29 2.33
C ILE A 226 -3.97 -17.48 1.39
N GLU A 227 -2.88 -18.06 0.88
CA GLU A 227 -2.93 -19.20 -0.04
C GLU A 227 -3.46 -20.47 0.66
N ASP A 228 -3.03 -20.71 1.90
CA ASP A 228 -3.46 -21.86 2.70
C ASP A 228 -4.94 -21.81 3.11
N LYS A 229 -5.49 -20.61 3.37
CA LYS A 229 -6.92 -20.43 3.71
C LYS A 229 -7.86 -20.65 2.52
N VAL A 230 -7.38 -20.49 1.29
CA VAL A 230 -8.18 -20.72 0.07
C VAL A 230 -8.19 -22.20 -0.29
N ASN A 231 -7.07 -22.89 -0.10
CA ASN A 231 -6.95 -24.32 -0.42
C ASN A 231 -7.58 -25.25 0.65
N SER A 232 -8.02 -24.71 1.79
CA SER A 232 -8.64 -25.45 2.90
C SER A 232 -10.17 -25.34 2.94
N LYS A 233 -10.79 -24.75 1.91
CA LYS A 233 -12.25 -24.72 1.71
C LYS A 233 -12.66 -25.63 0.55
#